data_AF-R0M8A2-F1
#
_entry.id   AF-R0M8A2-F1
#
_cell.length_a   1.000
_cell.length_b   1.000
_cell.length_c   1.000
_cell.angle_alpha   90.00
_cell.angle_beta   90.00
_cell.angle_gamma   90.00
#
_symmetry.space_group_name_H-M   'P 1'
#
loop_
_entity.id
_entity.type
_entity.pdbx_description
1 polymer ?
#
loop_
_entity_poly.entity_id
_entity_poly.type
_entity_poly.pdbx_seq_one_letter_code
_entity_poly.pdbx_strand_id
1 'polypeptide(L)'
;MTTLKWFAGGRERRCEAMTIIDYLLEDIEDTTQLTPLKNQLVIYKQRLKDDGTSTPFILSQMNVDISRVLIDNKLMLSENQADQIKKLRELSAIRYGY
;
A
#
# COMPACT_ATOMS: atom_id res chain seq x y z
N MET A 1 20.04 14.97 -11.69
CA MET A 1 20.37 13.56 -11.46
C MET A 1 19.36 12.99 -10.49
N THR A 2 18.27 12.42 -11.01
CA THR A 2 17.21 11.80 -10.20
C THR A 2 17.71 10.45 -9.74
N THR A 3 17.98 10.31 -8.45
CA THR A 3 18.39 9.06 -7.82
C THR A 3 17.24 8.06 -7.91
N LEU A 4 17.31 7.18 -8.92
CA LEU A 4 16.52 5.96 -8.99
C LEU A 4 16.82 5.15 -7.72
N LYS A 5 15.97 5.29 -6.70
CA LYS A 5 15.99 4.43 -5.51
C LYS A 5 15.56 3.03 -5.94
N TRP A 6 16.55 2.27 -6.40
CA TRP A 6 16.46 0.82 -6.45
C TRP A 6 16.23 0.33 -5.03
N PHE A 7 15.06 -0.26 -4.76
CA PHE A 7 14.89 -1.12 -3.59
C PHE A 7 15.72 -2.37 -3.82
N ALA A 8 16.95 -2.37 -3.33
CA ALA A 8 17.98 -3.38 -3.62
C ALA A 8 17.67 -4.79 -3.07
N GLY A 9 16.50 -5.01 -2.45
CA GLY A 9 16.01 -6.34 -2.10
C GLY A 9 14.52 -6.38 -1.76
N GLY A 10 13.92 -7.57 -1.82
CA GLY A 10 12.52 -7.79 -1.39
C GLY A 10 12.24 -7.41 0.07
N ARG A 11 13.28 -7.36 0.91
CA ARG A 11 13.21 -6.87 2.29
C ARG A 11 13.02 -5.34 2.37
N GLU A 12 13.67 -4.57 1.50
CA GLU A 12 13.51 -3.11 1.44
C GLU A 12 12.13 -2.73 0.93
N ARG A 13 11.62 -3.44 -0.10
CA ARG A 13 10.24 -3.27 -0.59
C ARG A 13 9.19 -3.54 0.48
N ARG A 14 9.39 -4.60 1.27
CA ARG A 14 8.49 -4.94 2.38
C ARG A 14 8.55 -3.88 3.48
N CYS A 15 9.74 -3.43 3.86
CA CYS A 15 9.93 -2.39 4.86
C CYS A 15 9.24 -1.09 4.43
N GLU A 16 9.47 -0.64 3.20
CA GLU A 16 8.86 0.61 2.72
C GLU A 16 7.33 0.50 2.59
N ALA A 17 6.83 -0.63 2.10
CA ALA A 17 5.39 -0.88 2.08
C ALA A 17 4.76 -0.84 3.48
N MET A 18 5.44 -1.42 4.49
CA MET A 18 4.98 -1.37 5.88
C MET A 18 4.96 0.06 6.43
N THR A 19 5.96 0.88 6.11
CA THR A 19 6.01 2.30 6.51
C THR A 19 4.86 3.10 5.89
N ILE A 20 4.59 2.93 4.59
CA ILE A 20 3.49 3.62 3.91
C ILE A 20 2.14 3.21 4.51
N ILE A 21 1.97 1.91 4.83
CA ILE A 21 0.74 1.42 5.47
C ILE A 21 0.57 2.02 6.87
N ASP A 22 1.64 2.11 7.66
CA ASP A 22 1.60 2.71 8.99
C ASP A 22 1.15 4.18 8.92
N TYR A 23 1.77 4.94 8.03
CA TYR A 23 1.41 6.33 7.79
C TYR A 23 -0.05 6.52 7.34
N LEU A 24 -0.53 5.65 6.43
CA LEU A 24 -1.94 5.67 6.02
C LEU A 24 -2.87 5.33 7.18
N LEU A 25 -2.51 4.37 8.05
CA LEU A 25 -3.33 4.00 9.20
C LEU A 25 -3.44 5.13 10.22
N GLU A 26 -2.35 5.89 10.45
CA GLU A 26 -2.34 7.08 11.30
C GLU A 26 -3.17 8.21 10.68
N ASP A 27 -2.98 8.52 9.39
CA ASP A 27 -3.71 9.59 8.68
C ASP A 27 -5.23 9.30 8.61
N ILE A 28 -5.61 8.02 8.56
CA ILE A 28 -7.00 7.56 8.50
C ILE A 28 -7.64 7.42 9.89
N GLU A 29 -6.88 7.47 10.98
CA GLU A 29 -7.38 7.15 12.33
C GLU A 29 -8.60 7.97 12.76
N ASP A 30 -8.63 9.26 12.42
CA ASP A 30 -9.73 10.18 12.72
C ASP A 30 -10.91 10.10 11.72
N THR A 31 -10.77 9.35 10.63
CA THR A 31 -11.78 9.33 9.55
C THR A 31 -12.62 8.06 9.57
N THR A 32 -13.75 8.08 10.29
CA THR A 32 -14.69 6.94 10.41
C THR A 32 -15.21 6.44 9.06
N GLN A 33 -15.31 7.31 8.05
CA GLN A 33 -15.76 6.94 6.70
C GLN A 33 -14.77 6.01 5.98
N LEU A 34 -13.49 6.03 6.37
CA LEU A 34 -12.43 5.22 5.78
C LEU A 34 -12.17 3.92 6.57
N THR A 35 -13.02 3.58 7.54
CA THR A 35 -13.00 2.30 8.27
C THR A 35 -12.82 1.06 7.38
N PRO A 36 -13.56 0.89 6.25
CA PRO A 36 -13.35 -0.28 5.39
C PRO A 36 -11.95 -0.32 4.75
N LEU A 37 -11.36 0.84 4.44
CA LEU A 37 -10.00 0.93 3.94
C LEU A 37 -8.98 0.61 5.06
N LYS A 38 -9.19 1.14 6.28
CA LYS A 38 -8.36 0.85 7.46
C LYS A 38 -8.29 -0.66 7.72
N ASN A 39 -9.43 -1.35 7.68
CA ASN A 39 -9.47 -2.81 7.87
C ASN A 39 -8.65 -3.56 6.82
N GLN A 40 -8.74 -3.17 5.54
CA GLN A 40 -7.90 -3.77 4.49
C GLN A 40 -6.40 -3.54 4.76
N LEU A 41 -6.02 -2.31 5.10
CA LEU A 41 -4.62 -1.95 5.40
C LEU A 41 -4.06 -2.78 6.56
N VAL A 42 -4.83 -3.00 7.64
CA VAL A 42 -4.41 -3.83 8.78
C VAL A 42 -4.22 -5.29 8.37
N ILE A 43 -5.14 -5.87 7.59
CA ILE A 43 -5.03 -7.25 7.10
C ILE A 43 -3.75 -7.41 6.28
N TYR A 44 -3.52 -6.50 5.33
CA TYR A 44 -2.35 -6.58 4.46
C TYR A 44 -1.04 -6.28 5.19
N LYS A 45 -1.02 -5.43 6.22
CA LYS A 45 0.14 -5.25 7.12
C LYS A 45 0.50 -6.55 7.82
N GLN A 46 -0.50 -7.28 8.33
CA GLN A 46 -0.26 -8.57 8.98
C GLN A 46 0.20 -9.62 7.97
N ARG A 47 -0.39 -9.69 6.78
CA ARG A 47 0.07 -10.59 5.71
C ARG A 47 1.50 -10.27 5.31
N LEU A 48 1.84 -9.00 5.11
CA LEU A 48 3.22 -8.61 4.86
C LEU A 48 4.15 -9.04 6.00
N LYS A 49 3.69 -9.13 7.26
CA LYS A 49 4.48 -9.59 8.40
C LYS A 49 4.64 -11.11 8.47
N ASP A 50 3.57 -11.85 8.21
CA ASP A 50 3.41 -13.27 8.55
C ASP A 50 3.56 -14.21 7.34
N ASP A 51 3.11 -13.79 6.15
CA ASP A 51 3.14 -14.63 4.96
C ASP A 51 4.59 -14.78 4.45
N GLY A 52 5.08 -16.02 4.36
CA GLY A 52 6.24 -16.38 3.53
C GLY A 52 6.02 -16.18 2.02
N THR A 53 4.85 -15.64 1.65
CA THR A 53 4.45 -15.29 0.29
C THR A 53 5.20 -14.08 -0.23
N SER A 54 5.44 -14.02 -1.53
CA SER A 54 6.21 -12.92 -2.13
C SER A 54 5.56 -11.55 -1.90
N THR A 55 6.32 -10.60 -1.34
CA THR A 55 5.94 -9.20 -1.17
C THR A 55 5.22 -8.59 -2.40
N PRO A 56 5.73 -8.71 -3.64
CA PRO A 56 5.06 -8.12 -4.82
C PRO A 56 3.67 -8.71 -5.08
N PHE A 57 3.44 -9.99 -4.77
CA PHE A 57 2.14 -10.62 -4.92
C PHE A 57 1.14 -10.08 -3.89
N ILE A 58 1.53 -10.00 -2.62
CA ILE A 58 0.70 -9.44 -1.55
C ILE A 58 0.30 -8.00 -1.90
N LEU A 59 1.25 -7.17 -2.36
CA LEU A 59 0.98 -5.79 -2.75
C LEU A 59 0.09 -5.68 -3.99
N SER A 60 0.23 -6.60 -4.94
CA SER A 60 -0.65 -6.64 -6.13
C SER A 60 -2.09 -6.96 -5.75
N GLN A 61 -2.31 -7.93 -4.85
CA GLN A 61 -3.65 -8.23 -4.31
C GLN A 61 -4.23 -7.01 -3.56
N MET A 62 -3.43 -6.40 -2.71
CA MET A 62 -3.79 -5.21 -1.94
C MET A 62 -4.27 -4.06 -2.83
N ASN A 63 -3.60 -3.79 -3.95
CA ASN A 63 -4.02 -2.73 -4.87
C ASN A 63 -5.40 -2.97 -5.48
N VAL A 64 -5.73 -4.23 -5.77
CA VAL A 64 -7.04 -4.61 -6.31
C VAL A 64 -8.12 -4.44 -5.24
N ASP A 65 -7.87 -4.94 -4.03
CA ASP A 65 -8.80 -4.81 -2.91
C ASP A 65 -9.04 -3.35 -2.50
N ILE A 66 -7.99 -2.54 -2.43
CA ILE A 66 -8.11 -1.11 -2.15
C ILE A 66 -8.95 -0.43 -3.21
N SER A 67 -8.66 -0.66 -4.50
CA SER A 67 -9.43 -0.08 -5.60
C SER A 67 -10.91 -0.47 -5.50
N ARG A 68 -11.19 -1.73 -5.15
CA ARG A 68 -12.55 -2.23 -4.96
C ARG A 68 -13.24 -1.54 -3.78
N VAL A 69 -12.59 -1.42 -2.63
CA VAL A 69 -13.15 -0.76 -1.44
C VAL A 69 -13.43 0.72 -1.70
N LEU A 70 -12.53 1.42 -2.41
CA LEU A 70 -12.71 2.82 -2.79
C LEU A 70 -13.96 3.00 -3.68
N ILE A 71 -14.16 2.13 -4.67
CA ILE A 71 -15.30 2.18 -5.59
C ILE A 71 -16.61 1.79 -4.87
N ASP A 72 -16.60 0.68 -4.15
CA ASP A 72 -17.78 0.09 -3.50
C ASP A 72 -18.33 1.02 -2.40
N ASN A 73 -17.44 1.62 -1.61
CA ASN A 73 -17.80 2.52 -0.51
C ASN A 73 -17.80 4.00 -0.93
N LYS A 74 -17.54 4.30 -2.21
CA LYS A 74 -17.45 5.67 -2.77
C LYS A 74 -16.55 6.60 -1.94
N LEU A 75 -15.42 6.05 -1.48
CA LEU A 75 -14.51 6.77 -0.60
C LEU A 75 -13.75 7.84 -1.38
N MET A 76 -13.69 9.03 -0.82
CA MET A 76 -12.81 10.09 -1.31
C MET A 76 -11.55 10.12 -0.47
N LEU A 77 -10.41 9.97 -1.14
CA LEU A 77 -9.09 10.11 -0.53
C LEU A 77 -8.64 11.57 -0.60
N SER A 78 -7.95 12.03 0.43
CA SER A 78 -7.20 13.29 0.37
C SER A 78 -6.00 13.16 -0.58
N GLU A 79 -5.46 14.27 -1.07
CA GLU A 79 -4.29 14.26 -1.97
C GLU A 79 -3.11 13.49 -1.35
N ASN A 80 -2.90 13.65 -0.04
CA ASN A 80 -1.87 12.94 0.70
C ASN A 80 -2.11 11.42 0.69
N GLN A 81 -3.32 10.97 0.99
CA GLN A 81 -3.68 9.54 0.97
C GLN A 81 -3.53 8.95 -0.44
N ALA A 82 -3.96 9.68 -1.47
CA ALA A 82 -3.85 9.24 -2.86
C ALA A 82 -2.37 9.10 -3.29
N ASP A 83 -1.49 10.02 -2.88
CA ASP A 83 -0.05 9.93 -3.15
C ASP A 83 0.59 8.69 -2.49
N GLN A 84 0.22 8.39 -1.25
CA GLN A 84 0.71 7.22 -0.53
C GLN A 84 0.24 5.90 -1.17
N ILE A 85 -1.05 5.83 -1.56
CA ILE A 85 -1.60 4.68 -2.30
C ILE A 85 -0.87 4.51 -3.65
N LYS A 86 -0.53 5.62 -4.32
CA LYS A 86 0.24 5.59 -5.57
C LYS A 86 1.64 5.02 -5.35
N LYS A 87 2.38 5.48 -4.34
CA LYS A 87 3.69 4.94 -3.96
C LYS A 87 3.63 3.45 -3.65
N LEU A 88 2.62 3.03 -2.91
CA LEU A 88 2.38 1.61 -2.62
C LEU A 88 2.13 0.79 -3.89
N ARG A 89 1.40 1.36 -4.86
CA ARG A 89 1.17 0.73 -6.17
C ARG A 89 2.47 0.56 -6.94
N GLU A 90 3.36 1.56 -6.90
CA GLU A 90 4.68 1.48 -7.52
C GLU A 90 5.56 0.40 -6.88
N LEU A 91 5.47 0.18 -5.56
CA LEU A 91 6.18 -0.91 -4.88
C LEU A 91 5.72 -2.31 -5.30
N SER A 92 4.45 -2.45 -5.71
CA SER A 92 3.90 -3.70 -6.24
C SER A 92 4.35 -3.98 -7.67
N ALA A 93 4.51 -2.92 -8.47
CA ALA A 93 4.87 -3.02 -9.86
C ALA A 93 6.36 -3.37 -9.97
N ILE A 94 6.65 -4.61 -10.33
CA ILE A 94 7.99 -5.00 -10.78
C ILE A 94 8.17 -4.35 -12.16
N ARG A 95 8.57 -3.07 -12.17
CA ARG A 95 8.82 -2.33 -13.40
C ARG A 95 10.11 -2.89 -14.00
N TYR A 96 9.99 -3.82 -14.96
CA TYR A 96 11.04 -3.98 -15.95
C TYR A 96 11.09 -2.66 -16.70
N GLY A 97 12.18 -1.91 -16.52
CA GLY A 97 12.41 -0.66 -17.23
C GLY A 97 12.27 -0.90 -18.74
N TYR A 98 11.55 -0.02 -19.40
CA TYR A 98 11.58 0.14 -20.85
C TYR A 98 12.14 1.52 -21.14
#